data_AF-A0A7K6AW28-F1
#
_entry.id   AF-A0A7K6AW28-F1
#
_cell.length_a   1.000
_cell.length_b   1.000
_cell.length_c   1.000
_cell.angle_alpha   90.00
_cell.angle_beta   90.00
_cell.angle_gamma   90.00
#
_symmetry.space_group_name_H-M   'P 1'
#
loop_
_entity.id
_entity.type
_entity.pdbx_description
1 polymer ?
#
loop_
_entity_poly.entity_id
_entity_poly.type
_entity_poly.pdbx_seq_one_letter_code
_entity_poly.pdbx_strand_id
1 'polypeptide(L)'
;GCPERKTDKEGEEDTARDPEDVLDMHAVYLRRIQWPGLKLVHGSQEVMELMDDLLKAFQQHFTNSFFPMIQSAIGIGSAFEGWSPDGDDTVYQVLLPLKACPGHVFHVELGNGAEVAAKDTRVRVEVKCTCTSEHLRENELCLLHHPGGPILLDSLCTDSYLDVHKTAEWFQSFVKSAWATLPKSRRYEMQLLPSRHSCKLQLRHASGRTLIIEMLLGVQLGNTDIFACSQDTGATVKGITMWAKSCAVAEMKVFRIATRQVPHGSCHLKCLYLCTRIARDTGFSAYIMKTVMMHLLATAPLSGWCRMDFLSRLEDTLGYLHRCLQEGSLRHFCFGNENVPEGIILPPAFQEAQAPNLLQHLQQDAGAHLVALRKFEEL
;
A
#
# COMPACT_ATOMS: atom_id res chain seq x y z
N GLY A 1 -26.07 78.50 -1.16
CA GLY A 1 -26.91 77.28 -1.11
C GLY A 1 -26.57 76.44 -2.31
N CYS A 2 -26.06 75.26 -2.08
CA CYS A 2 -25.56 74.30 -3.08
C CYS A 2 -26.72 73.68 -3.89
N PRO A 3 -26.59 73.46 -5.20
CA PRO A 3 -27.50 72.59 -5.94
C PRO A 3 -26.99 71.14 -5.99
N GLU A 4 -27.96 70.26 -6.16
CA GLU A 4 -27.95 68.80 -6.06
C GLU A 4 -26.83 68.09 -6.85
N ARG A 5 -26.09 67.20 -6.18
CA ARG A 5 -25.29 66.15 -6.83
C ARG A 5 -26.18 64.92 -7.03
N LYS A 6 -26.37 64.55 -8.30
CA LYS A 6 -26.77 63.19 -8.70
C LYS A 6 -25.69 62.23 -8.22
N THR A 7 -26.08 61.21 -7.47
CA THR A 7 -25.26 60.04 -7.18
C THR A 7 -25.48 59.03 -8.30
N ASP A 8 -24.47 58.88 -9.16
CA ASP A 8 -24.35 57.74 -10.06
C ASP A 8 -24.14 56.48 -9.21
N LYS A 9 -25.10 55.55 -9.28
CA LYS A 9 -24.91 54.19 -8.80
C LYS A 9 -24.23 53.42 -9.94
N GLU A 10 -22.92 53.29 -9.87
CA GLU A 10 -22.21 52.24 -10.61
C GLU A 10 -22.63 50.91 -10.00
N GLY A 11 -23.40 50.13 -10.76
CA GLY A 11 -23.64 48.73 -10.46
C GLY A 11 -22.37 47.96 -10.80
N GLU A 12 -21.77 47.31 -9.82
CA GLU A 12 -20.84 46.19 -10.08
C GLU A 12 -21.65 45.10 -10.79
N GLU A 13 -21.47 44.99 -12.11
CA GLU A 13 -21.78 43.78 -12.84
C GLU A 13 -20.86 42.68 -12.32
N ASP A 14 -21.38 41.90 -11.37
CA ASP A 14 -20.85 40.59 -11.04
C ASP A 14 -21.01 39.73 -12.30
N THR A 15 -19.99 39.73 -13.15
CA THR A 15 -19.92 38.90 -14.34
C THR A 15 -19.79 37.45 -13.89
N ALA A 16 -20.92 36.86 -13.51
CA ALA A 16 -21.06 35.42 -13.34
C ALA A 16 -20.65 34.78 -14.67
N ARG A 17 -19.47 34.13 -14.68
CA ARG A 17 -19.00 33.35 -15.83
C ARG A 17 -20.08 32.36 -16.21
N ASP A 18 -20.33 32.26 -17.51
CA ASP A 18 -21.29 31.31 -18.06
C ASP A 18 -20.95 29.90 -17.55
N PRO A 19 -21.90 29.17 -16.94
CA PRO A 19 -21.70 27.79 -16.54
C PRO A 19 -21.11 26.93 -17.66
N GLU A 20 -21.46 27.15 -18.93
CA GLU A 20 -20.89 26.42 -20.08
C GLU A 20 -19.39 26.70 -20.27
N ASP A 21 -18.92 27.93 -20.07
CA ASP A 21 -17.51 28.30 -20.17
C ASP A 21 -16.67 27.73 -19.02
N VAL A 22 -17.24 27.65 -17.81
CA VAL A 22 -16.60 27.00 -16.66
C VAL A 22 -16.53 25.49 -16.86
N LEU A 23 -17.58 24.87 -17.40
CA LEU A 23 -17.63 23.45 -17.72
C LEU A 23 -16.58 23.08 -18.79
N ASP A 24 -16.37 23.92 -19.80
CA ASP A 24 -15.31 23.72 -20.80
C ASP A 24 -13.91 23.89 -20.19
N MET A 25 -13.72 24.89 -19.34
CA MET A 25 -12.44 25.12 -18.65
C MET A 25 -12.04 23.92 -17.76
N HIS A 26 -12.95 23.39 -16.95
CA HIS A 26 -12.71 22.21 -16.10
C HIS A 26 -12.34 20.98 -16.94
N ALA A 27 -13.05 20.75 -18.04
CA ALA A 27 -12.77 19.66 -18.97
C ALA A 27 -11.41 19.82 -19.66
N VAL A 28 -11.01 21.06 -20.00
CA VAL A 28 -9.71 21.39 -20.58
C VAL A 28 -8.57 21.14 -19.59
N TYR A 29 -8.68 21.56 -18.32
CA TYR A 29 -7.69 21.26 -17.29
C TYR A 29 -7.52 19.76 -17.09
N LEU A 30 -8.64 19.01 -17.03
CA LEU A 30 -8.61 17.56 -16.91
C LEU A 30 -7.98 16.82 -18.09
N ARG A 31 -8.07 17.38 -19.30
CA ARG A 31 -7.41 16.85 -20.51
C ARG A 31 -5.91 17.14 -20.53
N ARG A 32 -5.47 18.24 -19.92
CA ARG A 32 -4.05 18.63 -19.88
C ARG A 32 -3.24 17.91 -18.80
N ILE A 33 -3.90 17.38 -17.76
CA ILE A 33 -3.23 16.53 -16.77
C ILE A 33 -2.86 15.20 -17.45
N GLN A 34 -1.57 15.00 -17.69
CA GLN A 34 -1.02 13.72 -18.13
C GLN A 34 -1.07 12.71 -16.98
N TRP A 35 -2.27 12.19 -16.75
CA TRP A 35 -2.57 11.17 -15.77
C TRP A 35 -2.12 9.80 -16.29
N PRO A 36 -1.19 9.09 -15.61
CA PRO A 36 -0.68 7.80 -16.10
C PRO A 36 -1.66 6.63 -15.91
N GLY A 37 -2.95 6.86 -15.63
CA GLY A 37 -3.90 5.80 -15.26
C GLY A 37 -3.91 4.61 -16.22
N LEU A 38 -3.94 4.84 -17.54
CA LEU A 38 -3.91 3.75 -18.51
C LEU A 38 -2.59 2.98 -18.45
N LYS A 39 -1.46 3.67 -18.29
CA LYS A 39 -0.14 3.06 -18.16
C LYS A 39 -0.04 2.21 -16.89
N LEU A 40 -0.59 2.70 -15.77
CA LEU A 40 -0.64 1.98 -14.50
C LEU A 40 -1.48 0.71 -14.61
N VAL A 41 -2.66 0.78 -15.24
CA VAL A 41 -3.51 -0.40 -15.47
C VAL A 41 -2.78 -1.48 -16.26
N HIS A 42 -2.16 -1.11 -17.39
CA HIS A 42 -1.40 -2.08 -18.20
C HIS A 42 -0.17 -2.62 -17.45
N GLY A 43 0.56 -1.76 -16.74
CA GLY A 43 1.71 -2.18 -15.95
C GLY A 43 1.31 -3.13 -14.82
N SER A 44 0.26 -2.81 -14.07
CA SER A 44 -0.29 -3.66 -13.01
C SER A 44 -0.74 -5.01 -13.54
N GLN A 45 -1.43 -5.05 -14.69
CA GLN A 45 -1.82 -6.31 -15.31
C GLN A 45 -0.59 -7.14 -15.70
N GLU A 46 0.39 -6.53 -16.36
CA GLU A 46 1.62 -7.20 -16.77
C GLU A 46 2.43 -7.74 -15.58
N VAL A 47 2.45 -7.02 -14.46
CA VAL A 47 3.09 -7.47 -13.21
C VAL A 47 2.34 -8.68 -12.65
N MET A 48 1.00 -8.65 -12.59
CA MET A 48 0.22 -9.78 -12.05
C MET A 48 0.36 -11.04 -12.92
N GLU A 49 0.39 -10.91 -14.24
CA GLU A 49 0.67 -12.03 -15.15
C GLU A 49 2.05 -12.67 -14.86
N LEU A 50 3.07 -11.83 -14.63
CA LEU A 50 4.39 -12.33 -14.25
C LEU A 50 4.36 -13.03 -12.88
N MET A 51 3.61 -12.51 -11.91
CA MET A 51 3.47 -13.15 -10.60
C MET A 51 2.80 -14.51 -10.72
N ASP A 52 1.77 -14.65 -11.55
CA ASP A 52 1.12 -15.94 -11.79
C ASP A 52 2.09 -16.98 -12.39
N ASP A 53 2.91 -16.58 -13.36
CA ASP A 53 3.92 -17.46 -13.95
C ASP A 53 5.02 -17.84 -12.93
N LEU A 54 5.46 -16.88 -12.11
CA LEU A 54 6.44 -17.11 -11.05
C LEU A 54 5.89 -18.06 -9.98
N LEU A 55 4.63 -17.91 -9.57
CA LEU A 55 3.97 -18.77 -8.59
C LEU A 55 3.75 -20.19 -9.12
N LYS A 56 3.46 -20.35 -10.41
CA LYS A 56 3.41 -21.69 -11.04
C LYS A 56 4.78 -22.37 -11.01
N ALA A 57 5.85 -21.64 -11.36
CA ALA A 57 7.22 -22.16 -11.27
C ALA A 57 7.60 -22.49 -9.81
N PHE A 58 7.17 -21.67 -8.86
CA PHE A 58 7.39 -21.89 -7.43
C PHE A 58 6.75 -23.19 -6.97
N GLN A 59 5.47 -23.40 -7.32
CA GLN A 59 4.75 -24.62 -6.97
C GLN A 59 5.46 -25.87 -7.51
N GLN A 60 5.94 -25.83 -8.75
CA GLN A 60 6.70 -26.95 -9.34
C GLN A 60 8.02 -27.21 -8.61
N HIS A 61 8.74 -26.16 -8.22
CA HIS A 61 10.04 -26.28 -7.56
C HIS A 61 9.94 -26.74 -6.09
N PHE A 62 8.91 -26.31 -5.37
CA PHE A 62 8.74 -26.54 -3.94
C PHE A 62 7.62 -27.55 -3.60
N THR A 63 7.15 -28.32 -4.59
CA THR A 63 6.20 -29.41 -4.35
C THR A 63 6.76 -30.38 -3.31
N ASN A 64 5.98 -30.69 -2.27
CA ASN A 64 6.36 -31.55 -1.14
C ASN A 64 7.64 -31.11 -0.40
N SER A 65 8.02 -29.83 -0.52
CA SER A 65 9.11 -29.28 0.27
C SER A 65 8.65 -28.89 1.67
N PHE A 66 9.61 -28.72 2.57
CA PHE A 66 9.39 -28.18 3.91
C PHE A 66 9.52 -26.65 3.96
N PHE A 67 9.45 -25.96 2.82
CA PHE A 67 9.50 -24.49 2.75
C PHE A 67 8.10 -23.87 2.72
N PRO A 68 7.93 -22.60 3.15
CA PRO A 68 6.63 -21.95 3.19
C PRO A 68 5.99 -21.90 1.80
N MET A 69 4.69 -22.16 1.73
CA MET A 69 3.94 -22.03 0.50
C MET A 69 3.58 -20.56 0.26
N ILE A 70 3.81 -20.08 -0.95
CA ILE A 70 3.41 -18.73 -1.36
C ILE A 70 2.00 -18.81 -1.98
N GLN A 71 1.07 -18.02 -1.45
CA GLN A 71 -0.30 -17.93 -1.96
C GLN A 71 -0.40 -16.93 -3.12
N SER A 72 -1.61 -16.76 -3.68
CA SER A 72 -1.86 -15.79 -4.75
C SER A 72 -1.35 -14.40 -4.38
N ALA A 73 -0.63 -13.79 -5.32
CA ALA A 73 -0.09 -12.46 -5.19
C ALA A 73 -1.20 -11.40 -5.03
N ILE A 74 -0.92 -10.37 -4.24
CA ILE A 74 -1.82 -9.24 -4.00
C ILE A 74 -1.10 -7.96 -4.41
N GLY A 75 -1.56 -7.30 -5.48
CA GLY A 75 -1.08 -5.98 -5.84
C GLY A 75 -1.49 -4.94 -4.78
N ILE A 76 -0.51 -4.20 -4.26
CA ILE A 76 -0.70 -3.19 -3.20
C ILE A 76 0.02 -1.88 -3.54
N GLY A 77 -0.31 -0.82 -2.82
CA GLY A 77 0.32 0.48 -3.00
C GLY A 77 -0.22 1.24 -4.21
N SER A 78 0.38 2.41 -4.44
CA SER A 78 -0.17 3.44 -5.34
C SER A 78 -0.52 2.88 -6.73
N ALA A 79 0.42 2.17 -7.38
CA ALA A 79 0.24 1.67 -8.73
C ALA A 79 -1.02 0.80 -8.90
N PHE A 80 -1.27 -0.11 -7.95
CA PHE A 80 -2.43 -1.00 -7.94
C PHE A 80 -3.71 -0.34 -7.42
N GLU A 81 -3.59 0.78 -6.72
CA GLU A 81 -4.68 1.68 -6.36
C GLU A 81 -5.05 2.64 -7.52
N GLY A 82 -4.33 2.53 -8.64
CA GLY A 82 -4.59 3.27 -9.87
C GLY A 82 -3.97 4.66 -9.90
N TRP A 83 -3.05 4.99 -8.98
CA TRP A 83 -2.35 6.28 -8.93
C TRP A 83 -0.85 6.10 -8.75
N SER A 84 -0.02 7.07 -9.12
CA SER A 84 1.40 7.01 -8.75
C SER A 84 2.03 8.38 -8.91
N PRO A 85 2.74 8.89 -7.89
CA PRO A 85 3.44 10.16 -8.02
C PRO A 85 4.61 10.05 -9.03
N ASP A 86 5.21 8.87 -9.17
CA ASP A 86 6.56 8.68 -9.73
C ASP A 86 6.60 8.38 -11.24
N GLY A 87 5.46 8.42 -11.93
CA GLY A 87 5.37 8.42 -13.40
C GLY A 87 6.08 7.25 -14.10
N ASP A 88 7.31 7.47 -14.55
CA ASP A 88 8.15 6.45 -15.22
C ASP A 88 8.92 5.56 -14.23
N ASP A 89 9.16 6.03 -13.02
CA ASP A 89 9.87 5.33 -11.95
C ASP A 89 8.93 4.63 -10.96
N THR A 90 7.65 4.47 -11.33
CA THR A 90 6.66 3.79 -10.50
C THR A 90 7.11 2.38 -10.11
N VAL A 91 7.15 2.14 -8.80
CA VAL A 91 7.39 0.82 -8.22
C VAL A 91 6.06 0.09 -8.04
N TYR A 92 5.93 -1.08 -8.67
CA TYR A 92 4.78 -1.97 -8.52
C TYR A 92 5.01 -2.87 -7.32
N GLN A 93 4.34 -2.58 -6.21
CA GLN A 93 4.46 -3.35 -4.98
C GLN A 93 3.48 -4.51 -4.97
N VAL A 94 3.98 -5.71 -4.67
CA VAL A 94 3.19 -6.94 -4.62
C VAL A 94 3.45 -7.60 -3.28
N LEU A 95 2.39 -7.89 -2.54
CA LEU A 95 2.45 -8.73 -1.36
C LEU A 95 2.27 -10.20 -1.75
N LEU A 96 3.14 -11.04 -1.24
CA LEU A 96 3.16 -12.48 -1.41
C LEU A 96 2.85 -13.15 -0.07
N PRO A 97 1.59 -13.55 0.19
CA PRO A 97 1.22 -14.17 1.44
C PRO A 97 1.90 -15.53 1.63
N LEU A 98 2.52 -15.73 2.78
CA LEU A 98 3.17 -16.95 3.20
C LEU A 98 2.21 -17.80 4.04
N LYS A 99 2.12 -19.07 3.68
CA LYS A 99 1.46 -20.10 4.47
C LYS A 99 2.49 -21.12 4.95
N ALA A 100 2.37 -21.53 6.21
CA ALA A 100 3.22 -22.57 6.77
C ALA A 100 3.15 -23.86 5.93
N CYS A 101 4.29 -24.54 5.80
CA CYS A 101 4.35 -25.86 5.16
C CYS A 101 3.72 -26.94 6.05
N PRO A 102 3.39 -28.12 5.50
CA PRO A 102 2.90 -29.24 6.30
C PRO A 102 3.81 -29.54 7.50
N GLY A 103 3.21 -29.80 8.66
CA GLY A 103 3.94 -30.03 9.92
C GLY A 103 4.41 -28.77 10.63
N HIS A 104 4.14 -27.57 10.09
CA HIS A 104 4.46 -26.30 10.76
C HIS A 104 3.22 -25.42 10.89
N VAL A 105 3.26 -24.52 11.88
CA VAL A 105 2.25 -23.48 12.10
C VAL A 105 2.95 -22.15 12.31
N PHE A 106 2.41 -21.09 11.70
CA PHE A 106 2.86 -19.72 11.92
C PHE A 106 1.95 -19.05 12.94
N HIS A 107 2.55 -18.56 14.02
CA HIS A 107 1.89 -17.75 15.03
C HIS A 107 2.41 -16.32 14.92
N VAL A 108 1.54 -15.38 14.56
CA VAL A 108 1.90 -13.97 14.55
C VAL A 108 1.76 -13.43 15.97
N GLU A 109 2.88 -13.13 16.59
CA GLU A 109 2.97 -12.52 17.91
C GLU A 109 3.03 -11.00 17.77
N LEU A 110 2.17 -10.30 18.51
CA LEU A 110 2.24 -8.85 18.68
C LEU A 110 3.21 -8.57 19.84
N GLY A 111 4.12 -7.61 19.68
CA GLY A 111 5.04 -7.23 20.76
C GLY A 111 4.30 -6.75 22.02
N ASN A 112 4.88 -7.00 23.19
CA ASN A 112 4.30 -6.72 24.52
C ASN A 112 4.08 -5.22 24.86
N GLY A 113 4.22 -4.31 23.90
CA GLY A 113 3.92 -2.90 24.09
C GLY A 113 2.41 -2.71 24.23
N ALA A 114 1.98 -1.91 25.22
CA ALA A 114 0.57 -1.58 25.45
C ALA A 114 -0.12 -0.86 24.27
N GLU A 115 0.61 -0.48 23.23
CA GLU A 115 0.08 0.16 22.03
C GLU A 115 -0.13 -0.86 20.90
N VAL A 116 -1.36 -1.00 20.43
CA VAL A 116 -1.71 -1.74 19.20
C VAL A 116 -0.98 -1.18 17.96
N ALA A 117 -0.51 0.07 18.04
CA ALA A 117 0.32 0.73 17.03
C ALA A 117 1.80 0.28 17.04
N ALA A 118 2.27 -0.42 18.09
CA ALA A 118 3.65 -0.87 18.22
C ALA A 118 4.05 -1.70 16.99
N LYS A 119 5.06 -1.26 16.25
CA LYS A 119 5.43 -1.75 14.90
C LYS A 119 6.03 -3.16 14.86
N ASP A 120 6.03 -3.83 16.00
CA ASP A 120 6.90 -4.93 16.32
C ASP A 120 6.08 -6.21 16.34
N THR A 121 6.03 -6.88 15.20
CA THR A 121 5.45 -8.23 15.10
C THR A 121 6.52 -9.24 14.83
N ARG A 122 6.35 -10.44 15.37
CA ARG A 122 7.23 -11.57 15.08
C ARG A 122 6.37 -12.73 14.62
N VAL A 123 6.91 -13.55 13.73
CA VAL A 123 6.24 -14.76 13.27
C VAL A 123 6.95 -15.95 13.92
N ARG A 124 6.36 -16.51 14.96
CA ARG A 124 6.85 -17.73 15.59
C ARG A 124 6.45 -18.94 14.76
N VAL A 125 7.42 -19.83 14.54
CA VAL A 125 7.25 -21.08 13.79
C VAL A 125 7.24 -22.22 14.80
N GLU A 126 6.13 -22.95 14.85
CA GLU A 126 5.99 -24.14 15.70
C GLU A 126 5.81 -25.39 14.85
N VAL A 127 6.41 -26.50 15.30
CA VAL A 127 6.26 -27.80 14.65
C VAL A 127 5.04 -28.51 15.24
N LYS A 128 4.12 -28.94 14.38
CA LYS A 128 2.91 -29.67 14.75
C LYS A 128 2.97 -31.11 14.27
N CYS A 129 2.54 -32.03 15.14
CA CYS A 129 2.40 -33.44 14.77
C CYS A 129 1.29 -33.61 13.73
N THR A 130 1.59 -34.32 12.64
CA THR A 130 0.62 -34.71 11.62
C THR A 130 0.14 -36.15 11.77
N CYS A 131 0.59 -36.90 12.79
CA CYS A 131 0.17 -38.28 13.01
C CYS A 131 -1.29 -38.36 13.46
N THR A 132 -2.09 -39.23 12.83
CA THR A 132 -3.39 -39.66 13.36
C THR A 132 -3.19 -40.78 14.38
N SER A 133 -3.78 -40.64 15.58
CA SER A 133 -3.38 -41.31 16.82
C SER A 133 -3.61 -42.83 16.95
N GLU A 134 -3.79 -43.61 15.87
CA GLU A 134 -4.09 -45.05 16.02
C GLU A 134 -3.24 -46.01 15.18
N HIS A 135 -2.48 -45.53 14.18
CA HIS A 135 -1.58 -46.41 13.42
C HIS A 135 -0.27 -45.69 13.09
N LEU A 136 0.73 -45.84 13.97
CA LEU A 136 2.14 -45.64 13.59
C LEU A 136 2.49 -46.70 12.55
N ARG A 137 2.14 -46.46 11.29
CA ARG A 137 2.78 -47.15 10.18
C ARG A 137 4.25 -46.73 10.22
N GLU A 138 5.14 -47.71 10.23
CA GLU A 138 6.61 -47.56 10.26
C GLU A 138 7.20 -46.72 9.08
N ASN A 139 6.35 -46.08 8.26
CA ASN A 139 6.72 -45.33 7.06
C ASN A 139 6.14 -43.90 6.98
N GLU A 140 5.50 -43.36 8.02
CA GLU A 140 5.11 -41.93 8.04
C GLU A 140 6.15 -41.09 8.79
N LEU A 141 6.98 -40.38 8.03
CA LEU A 141 8.04 -39.48 8.51
C LEU A 141 7.44 -38.23 9.17
N CYS A 142 6.86 -38.37 10.35
CA CYS A 142 6.45 -37.22 11.15
C CYS A 142 7.68 -36.48 11.68
N LEU A 143 7.79 -35.19 11.37
CA LEU A 143 8.92 -34.34 11.77
C LEU A 143 9.17 -34.31 13.29
N LEU A 144 8.14 -34.55 14.10
CA LEU A 144 8.28 -34.64 15.56
C LEU A 144 8.81 -35.99 16.06
N HIS A 145 8.53 -37.08 15.36
CA HIS A 145 8.92 -38.44 15.78
C HIS A 145 10.17 -38.95 15.06
N HIS A 146 10.53 -38.35 13.92
CA HIS A 146 11.76 -38.61 13.18
C HIS A 146 12.49 -37.27 12.92
N PRO A 147 13.33 -36.80 13.85
CA PRO A 147 13.95 -35.47 13.82
C PRO A 147 15.03 -35.28 12.73
N GLY A 148 15.07 -36.15 11.72
CA GLY A 148 16.01 -36.10 10.59
C GLY A 148 15.80 -34.94 9.61
N GLY A 149 15.11 -33.85 9.98
CA GLY A 149 15.13 -32.63 9.19
C GLY A 149 14.25 -31.46 9.68
N PRO A 150 14.82 -30.48 10.39
CA PRO A 150 14.22 -29.16 10.60
C PRO A 150 14.62 -28.18 9.48
N ILE A 151 14.43 -28.53 8.20
CA ILE A 151 14.91 -27.70 7.06
C ILE A 151 14.41 -26.25 7.16
N LEU A 152 13.17 -26.01 7.60
CA LEU A 152 12.65 -24.65 7.74
C LEU A 152 13.26 -23.87 8.90
N LEU A 153 13.30 -24.48 10.09
CA LEU A 153 13.83 -23.83 11.30
C LEU A 153 15.34 -23.54 11.14
N ASP A 154 16.07 -24.47 10.54
CA ASP A 154 17.51 -24.33 10.31
C ASP A 154 17.83 -23.34 9.17
N SER A 155 16.95 -23.21 8.16
CA SER A 155 17.23 -22.39 6.96
C SER A 155 16.64 -20.98 7.03
N LEU A 156 15.38 -20.82 7.44
CA LEU A 156 14.66 -19.53 7.36
C LEU A 156 14.36 -18.92 8.72
N CYS A 157 14.61 -19.62 9.83
CA CYS A 157 14.36 -19.08 11.16
C CYS A 157 15.65 -18.65 11.86
N THR A 158 15.52 -17.72 12.78
CA THR A 158 16.50 -17.41 13.82
C THR A 158 15.81 -17.71 15.15
N ASP A 159 16.37 -18.67 15.89
CA ASP A 159 15.66 -19.39 16.95
C ASP A 159 14.36 -20.02 16.42
N SER A 160 13.22 -19.69 17.02
CA SER A 160 11.90 -20.16 16.59
C SER A 160 11.10 -19.11 15.81
N TYR A 161 11.75 -18.05 15.30
CA TYR A 161 11.07 -16.98 14.59
C TYR A 161 11.52 -16.90 13.13
N LEU A 162 10.56 -16.71 12.23
CA LEU A 162 10.84 -16.52 10.82
C LEU A 162 11.67 -15.25 10.62
N ASP A 163 12.85 -15.42 10.04
CA ASP A 163 13.82 -14.36 9.84
C ASP A 163 13.53 -13.64 8.52
N VAL A 164 13.37 -12.33 8.58
CA VAL A 164 13.01 -11.49 7.44
C VAL A 164 14.09 -11.56 6.36
N HIS A 165 15.37 -11.50 6.74
CA HIS A 165 16.48 -11.49 5.80
C HIS A 165 16.66 -12.85 5.14
N LYS A 166 16.70 -13.93 5.92
CA LYS A 166 16.83 -15.30 5.38
C LYS A 166 15.68 -15.62 4.44
N THR A 167 14.45 -15.22 4.81
CA THR A 167 13.27 -15.44 3.97
C THR A 167 13.32 -14.63 2.67
N ALA A 168 13.75 -13.37 2.72
CA ALA A 168 13.93 -12.55 1.52
C ALA A 168 15.03 -13.11 0.60
N GLU A 169 16.19 -13.47 1.14
CA GLU A 169 17.32 -14.03 0.39
C GLU A 169 16.96 -15.39 -0.26
N TRP A 170 16.25 -16.25 0.46
CA TRP A 170 15.72 -17.50 -0.07
C TRP A 170 14.82 -17.26 -1.28
N PHE A 171 13.86 -16.33 -1.16
CA PHE A 171 12.95 -16.02 -2.25
C PHE A 171 13.66 -15.37 -3.44
N GLN A 172 14.61 -14.45 -3.19
CA GLN A 172 15.44 -13.85 -4.25
C GLN A 172 16.25 -14.92 -5.01
N SER A 173 16.82 -15.89 -4.30
CA SER A 173 17.56 -17.00 -4.89
C SER A 173 16.68 -17.85 -5.79
N PHE A 174 15.45 -18.14 -5.35
CA PHE A 174 14.46 -18.80 -6.16
C PHE A 174 14.11 -17.99 -7.42
N VAL A 175 13.77 -16.71 -7.29
CA VAL A 175 13.41 -15.84 -8.43
C VAL A 175 14.52 -15.80 -9.47
N LYS A 176 15.78 -15.66 -9.02
CA LYS A 176 16.95 -15.65 -9.89
C LYS A 176 17.11 -16.97 -10.66
N SER A 177 16.90 -18.10 -9.98
CA SER A 177 16.98 -19.44 -10.58
C SER A 177 15.84 -19.70 -11.57
N ALA A 178 14.62 -19.33 -11.19
CA ALA A 178 13.42 -19.59 -11.98
C ALA A 178 13.31 -18.68 -13.21
N TRP A 179 13.92 -17.48 -13.20
CA TRP A 179 13.74 -16.46 -14.24
C TRP A 179 13.89 -17.01 -15.67
N ALA A 180 14.95 -17.79 -15.94
CA ALA A 180 15.23 -18.32 -17.28
C ALA A 180 14.12 -19.25 -17.82
N THR A 181 13.27 -19.79 -16.94
CA THR A 181 12.14 -20.65 -17.31
C THR A 181 10.85 -19.87 -17.57
N LEU A 182 10.76 -18.62 -17.10
CA LEU A 182 9.53 -17.83 -17.22
C LEU A 182 9.33 -17.31 -18.64
N PRO A 183 8.10 -17.27 -19.16
CA PRO A 183 7.81 -16.75 -20.50
C PRO A 183 8.31 -15.31 -20.73
N LYS A 184 8.21 -14.46 -19.70
CA LYS A 184 8.62 -13.05 -19.76
C LYS A 184 10.13 -12.85 -19.91
N SER A 185 10.97 -13.85 -19.59
CA SER A 185 12.43 -13.78 -19.76
C SER A 185 12.88 -13.57 -21.21
N ARG A 186 12.04 -13.94 -22.18
CA ARG A 186 12.30 -13.72 -23.62
C ARG A 186 12.09 -12.28 -24.06
N ARG A 187 11.35 -11.48 -23.28
CA ARG A 187 10.97 -10.10 -23.61
C ARG A 187 11.67 -9.06 -22.74
N TYR A 188 12.14 -9.49 -21.56
CA TYR A 188 12.74 -8.62 -20.57
C TYR A 188 14.11 -9.12 -20.16
N GLU A 189 15.05 -8.20 -20.11
CA GLU A 189 16.25 -8.37 -19.29
C GLU A 189 15.88 -8.09 -17.84
N MET A 190 16.23 -8.99 -16.93
CA MET A 190 15.95 -8.85 -15.50
C MET A 190 17.23 -8.54 -14.75
N GLN A 191 17.13 -7.51 -13.90
CA GLN A 191 18.12 -7.19 -12.89
C GLN A 191 17.48 -7.30 -11.51
N LEU A 192 18.11 -8.07 -10.62
CA LEU A 192 17.78 -8.09 -9.21
C LEU A 192 18.42 -6.88 -8.52
N LEU A 193 17.62 -6.02 -7.91
CA LEU A 193 18.08 -4.85 -7.17
C LEU A 193 18.38 -5.22 -5.71
N PRO A 194 19.40 -4.62 -5.08
CA PRO A 194 19.75 -4.91 -3.69
C PRO A 194 18.60 -4.62 -2.72
N SER A 195 18.22 -5.61 -1.92
CA SER A 195 17.31 -5.48 -0.78
C SER A 195 17.52 -6.62 0.19
N ARG A 196 17.43 -6.35 1.50
CA ARG A 196 17.46 -7.39 2.55
C ARG A 196 16.07 -7.78 3.04
N HIS A 197 15.05 -7.07 2.57
CA HIS A 197 13.69 -7.09 3.12
C HIS A 197 12.65 -7.50 2.08
N SER A 198 13.01 -7.46 0.80
CA SER A 198 12.10 -7.68 -0.32
C SER A 198 12.85 -8.31 -1.49
N CYS A 199 12.14 -8.84 -2.48
CA CYS A 199 12.72 -9.16 -3.78
C CYS A 199 12.35 -8.05 -4.77
N LYS A 200 13.32 -7.20 -5.09
CA LYS A 200 13.11 -6.05 -5.98
C LYS A 200 13.73 -6.33 -7.34
N LEU A 201 12.92 -6.26 -8.39
CA LEU A 201 13.32 -6.51 -9.77
C LEU A 201 13.21 -5.23 -10.59
N GLN A 202 14.18 -5.03 -11.48
CA GLN A 202 14.08 -4.11 -12.59
C GLN A 202 14.05 -4.91 -13.88
N LEU A 203 12.96 -4.77 -14.63
CA LEU A 203 12.76 -5.44 -15.91
C LEU A 203 12.89 -4.42 -17.03
N ARG A 204 13.85 -4.62 -17.94
CA ARG A 204 14.09 -3.76 -19.09
C ARG A 204 13.60 -4.44 -20.36
N HIS A 205 12.61 -3.84 -21.00
CA HIS A 205 12.13 -4.28 -22.30
C HIS A 205 13.07 -3.81 -23.41
N ALA A 206 13.11 -4.53 -24.54
CA ALA A 206 13.92 -4.16 -25.70
C ALA A 206 13.60 -2.76 -26.27
N SER A 207 12.38 -2.25 -26.03
CA SER A 207 11.98 -0.88 -26.42
C SER A 207 12.52 0.22 -25.49
N GLY A 208 13.31 -0.13 -24.45
CA GLY A 208 13.78 0.79 -23.43
C GLY A 208 12.83 1.03 -22.26
N ARG A 209 11.58 0.54 -22.33
CA ARG A 209 10.61 0.63 -21.21
C ARG A 209 11.12 -0.20 -20.03
N THR A 210 11.08 0.40 -18.84
CA THR A 210 11.46 -0.26 -17.59
C THR A 210 10.23 -0.50 -16.71
N LEU A 211 10.19 -1.64 -16.01
CA LEU A 211 9.25 -1.94 -14.95
C LEU A 211 10.03 -2.26 -13.67
N ILE A 212 9.70 -1.58 -12.58
CA ILE A 212 10.28 -1.86 -11.25
C ILE A 212 9.22 -2.55 -10.41
N ILE A 213 9.53 -3.76 -9.95
CA ILE A 213 8.62 -4.59 -9.16
C ILE A 213 9.26 -4.83 -7.80
N GLU A 214 8.50 -4.63 -6.74
CA GLU A 214 8.94 -4.98 -5.40
C GLU A 214 7.99 -6.03 -4.82
N MET A 215 8.52 -7.24 -4.61
CA MET A 215 7.79 -8.34 -3.99
C MET A 215 8.11 -8.38 -2.50
N LEU A 216 7.09 -8.16 -1.68
CA LEU A 216 7.11 -8.21 -0.23
C LEU A 216 6.53 -9.54 0.23
N LEU A 217 7.16 -10.17 1.20
CA LEU A 217 6.64 -11.40 1.82
C LEU A 217 5.82 -11.00 3.03
N GLY A 218 4.77 -11.76 3.36
CA GLY A 218 4.02 -11.46 4.58
C GLY A 218 3.16 -12.60 5.07
N VAL A 219 2.89 -12.62 6.38
CA VAL A 219 2.00 -13.57 7.02
C VAL A 219 0.73 -12.83 7.45
N GLN A 220 -0.42 -13.37 7.06
CA GLN A 220 -1.72 -12.78 7.37
C GLN A 220 -2.00 -12.88 8.87
N LEU A 221 -2.49 -11.79 9.47
CA LEU A 221 -2.89 -11.77 10.86
C LEU A 221 -4.29 -12.37 10.99
N GLY A 222 -4.36 -13.66 11.30
CA GLY A 222 -5.62 -14.41 11.30
C GLY A 222 -6.29 -14.38 9.93
N ASN A 223 -7.60 -14.11 9.89
CA ASN A 223 -8.37 -13.97 8.65
C ASN A 223 -8.73 -12.50 8.38
N THR A 224 -7.78 -11.58 8.59
CA THR A 224 -7.98 -10.12 8.44
C THR A 224 -7.18 -9.55 7.27
N ASP A 225 -7.42 -8.29 6.91
CA ASP A 225 -6.68 -7.57 5.87
C ASP A 225 -5.36 -6.95 6.36
N ILE A 226 -4.91 -7.36 7.54
CA ILE A 226 -3.66 -6.92 8.16
C ILE A 226 -2.59 -8.02 8.04
N PHE A 227 -1.38 -7.62 7.69
CA PHE A 227 -0.26 -8.53 7.48
C PHE A 227 0.94 -8.13 8.32
N ALA A 228 1.66 -9.13 8.83
CA ALA A 228 3.05 -8.99 9.26
C ALA A 228 3.91 -9.12 7.98
N CYS A 229 4.55 -8.04 7.55
CA CYS A 229 5.18 -7.91 6.26
C CYS A 229 6.70 -7.69 6.40
N SER A 230 7.47 -8.18 5.44
CA SER A 230 8.93 -8.06 5.40
C SER A 230 9.42 -6.63 5.13
N GLN A 231 8.50 -5.69 4.87
CA GLN A 231 8.76 -4.30 4.49
C GLN A 231 9.74 -3.60 5.45
N ASP A 232 10.74 -2.94 4.85
CA ASP A 232 11.62 -2.04 5.58
C ASP A 232 10.86 -0.76 5.94
N THR A 233 10.84 -0.45 7.24
CA THR A 233 10.15 0.74 7.77
C THR A 233 11.08 1.92 8.04
N GLY A 234 12.38 1.81 7.72
CA GLY A 234 13.37 2.88 7.83
C GLY A 234 13.62 3.43 9.25
N ALA A 235 12.95 2.89 10.26
CA ALA A 235 13.15 3.20 11.67
C ALA A 235 14.30 2.34 12.24
N THR A 236 14.89 2.81 13.36
CA THR A 236 15.93 2.18 14.21
C THR A 236 16.16 0.69 13.98
N VAL A 237 17.43 0.25 13.92
CA VAL A 237 17.88 -1.16 13.75
C VAL A 237 16.85 -2.14 14.31
N LYS A 238 15.94 -2.61 13.44
CA LYS A 238 14.95 -3.61 13.80
C LYS A 238 15.66 -4.95 13.86
N GLY A 239 15.23 -5.79 14.79
CA GLY A 239 15.70 -7.17 14.83
C GLY A 239 15.38 -7.87 13.50
N ILE A 240 16.27 -8.77 13.06
CA ILE A 240 16.12 -9.56 11.83
C ILE A 240 14.85 -10.44 11.82
N THR A 241 14.23 -10.66 12.98
CA THR A 241 12.98 -11.41 13.17
C THR A 241 11.74 -10.50 13.30
N MET A 242 11.90 -9.18 13.15
CA MET A 242 10.83 -8.20 13.30
C MET A 242 10.15 -7.92 11.96
N TRP A 243 8.92 -8.38 11.83
CA TRP A 243 8.04 -8.12 10.71
C TRP A 243 7.24 -6.83 10.99
N ALA A 244 7.08 -6.00 9.97
CA ALA A 244 6.32 -4.76 10.08
C ALA A 244 4.82 -5.02 9.88
N LYS A 245 3.97 -4.48 10.76
CA LYS A 245 2.52 -4.47 10.49
C LYS A 245 2.22 -3.58 9.30
N SER A 246 1.43 -4.10 8.36
CA SER A 246 1.03 -3.41 7.15
C SER A 246 -0.48 -3.41 6.99
N CYS A 247 -1.04 -2.21 6.74
CA CYS A 247 -2.42 -1.99 6.35
C CYS A 247 -2.60 -1.95 4.82
N ALA A 248 -1.55 -2.20 4.04
CA ALA A 248 -1.56 -1.94 2.59
C ALA A 248 -2.65 -2.71 1.83
N VAL A 249 -3.02 -3.92 2.28
CA VAL A 249 -4.13 -4.69 1.69
C VAL A 249 -5.48 -4.04 2.02
N ALA A 250 -5.69 -3.63 3.28
CA ALA A 250 -6.89 -2.89 3.70
C ALA A 250 -7.02 -1.57 2.92
N GLU A 251 -5.95 -0.79 2.81
CA GLU A 251 -5.92 0.47 2.07
C GLU A 251 -6.20 0.27 0.58
N MET A 252 -5.59 -0.73 -0.05
CA MET A 252 -5.89 -1.07 -1.45
C MET A 252 -7.37 -1.43 -1.62
N LYS A 253 -7.97 -2.15 -0.67
CA LYS A 253 -9.40 -2.45 -0.67
C LYS A 253 -10.26 -1.19 -0.54
N VAL A 254 -9.86 -0.17 0.23
CA VAL A 254 -10.58 1.13 0.29
C VAL A 254 -10.72 1.71 -1.12
N PHE A 255 -9.60 1.86 -1.83
CA PHE A 255 -9.61 2.40 -3.20
C PHE A 255 -10.39 1.51 -4.17
N ARG A 256 -10.26 0.19 -4.06
CA ARG A 256 -11.00 -0.76 -4.90
C ARG A 256 -12.51 -0.67 -4.68
N ILE A 257 -12.97 -0.56 -3.44
CA ILE A 257 -14.38 -0.41 -3.08
C ILE A 257 -14.89 0.94 -3.59
N ALA A 258 -14.18 2.03 -3.30
CA ALA A 258 -14.55 3.37 -3.75
C ALA A 258 -14.65 3.43 -5.29
N THR A 259 -13.67 2.90 -6.02
CA THR A 259 -13.64 2.89 -7.50
C THR A 259 -14.87 2.21 -8.11
N ARG A 260 -15.43 1.20 -7.43
CA ARG A 260 -16.64 0.49 -7.89
C ARG A 260 -17.94 1.27 -7.68
N GLN A 261 -17.92 2.26 -6.80
CA GLN A 261 -19.10 2.99 -6.36
C GLN A 261 -19.16 4.44 -6.89
N VAL A 262 -17.99 5.05 -7.16
CA VAL A 262 -17.93 6.37 -7.79
C VAL A 262 -18.43 6.35 -9.24
N PRO A 263 -18.90 7.50 -9.78
CA PRO A 263 -19.33 7.58 -11.17
C PRO A 263 -18.24 7.20 -12.18
N HIS A 264 -18.66 6.74 -13.37
CA HIS A 264 -17.75 6.49 -14.47
C HIS A 264 -16.98 7.76 -14.87
N GLY A 265 -15.68 7.63 -15.07
CA GLY A 265 -14.80 8.76 -15.37
C GLY A 265 -14.61 9.73 -14.21
N SER A 266 -14.85 9.29 -12.97
CA SER A 266 -14.66 10.08 -11.75
C SER A 266 -13.26 10.67 -11.62
N CYS A 267 -13.16 11.73 -10.84
CA CYS A 267 -11.96 12.54 -10.74
C CYS A 267 -11.08 12.22 -9.52
N HIS A 268 -11.56 11.39 -8.58
CA HIS A 268 -10.90 11.10 -7.29
C HIS A 268 -9.40 10.74 -7.40
N LEU A 269 -9.02 9.78 -8.25
CA LEU A 269 -7.60 9.42 -8.42
C LEU A 269 -6.79 10.54 -9.11
N LYS A 270 -7.41 11.32 -10.00
CA LYS A 270 -6.76 12.48 -10.62
C LYS A 270 -6.52 13.59 -9.60
N CYS A 271 -7.47 13.81 -8.68
CA CYS A 271 -7.32 14.74 -7.55
C CYS A 271 -6.14 14.29 -6.68
N LEU A 272 -6.14 13.03 -6.23
CA LEU A 272 -5.06 12.47 -5.42
C LEU A 272 -3.70 12.65 -6.09
N TYR A 273 -3.61 12.28 -7.37
CA TYR A 273 -2.38 12.44 -8.15
C TYR A 273 -1.91 13.88 -8.22
N LEU A 274 -2.80 14.80 -8.61
CA LEU A 274 -2.42 16.20 -8.73
C LEU A 274 -1.99 16.77 -7.37
N CYS A 275 -2.72 16.47 -6.30
CA CYS A 275 -2.34 16.87 -4.95
C CYS A 275 -0.96 16.30 -4.54
N THR A 276 -0.67 15.02 -4.83
CA THR A 276 0.67 14.44 -4.54
C THR A 276 1.76 15.07 -5.39
N ARG A 277 1.43 15.52 -6.61
CA ARG A 277 2.36 16.21 -7.52
C ARG A 277 2.68 17.61 -7.04
N ILE A 278 1.67 18.35 -6.60
CA ILE A 278 1.76 19.71 -6.05
C ILE A 278 2.50 19.69 -4.71
N ALA A 279 2.14 18.75 -3.83
CA ALA A 279 2.71 18.64 -2.49
C ALA A 279 4.11 17.99 -2.43
N ARG A 280 4.75 17.67 -3.57
CA ARG A 280 6.04 16.96 -3.57
C ARG A 280 7.16 17.79 -2.93
N ASP A 281 7.18 19.10 -3.20
CA ASP A 281 8.26 19.99 -2.76
C ASP A 281 8.01 20.60 -1.37
N THR A 282 6.81 20.39 -0.82
CA THR A 282 6.44 20.89 0.52
C THR A 282 6.87 19.94 1.64
N GLY A 283 7.33 18.74 1.31
CA GLY A 283 7.72 17.72 2.29
C GLY A 283 6.54 16.89 2.82
N PHE A 284 5.33 17.07 2.29
CA PHE A 284 4.24 16.15 2.55
C PHE A 284 4.45 14.85 1.77
N SER A 285 4.42 13.72 2.47
CA SER A 285 4.57 12.43 1.81
C SER A 285 3.33 12.09 0.98
N ALA A 286 3.52 11.32 -0.09
CA ALA A 286 2.40 10.77 -0.87
C ALA A 286 1.43 9.94 0.01
N TYR A 287 1.93 9.36 1.12
CA TYR A 287 1.13 8.62 2.09
C TYR A 287 0.19 9.51 2.92
N ILE A 288 0.60 10.73 3.28
CA ILE A 288 -0.28 11.72 3.92
C ILE A 288 -1.46 12.02 2.98
N MET A 289 -1.18 12.32 1.71
CA MET A 289 -2.22 12.64 0.75
C MET A 289 -3.15 11.46 0.45
N LYS A 290 -2.59 10.24 0.38
CA LYS A 290 -3.37 9.00 0.29
C LYS A 290 -4.33 8.89 1.48
N THR A 291 -3.86 9.15 2.69
CA THR A 291 -4.68 9.05 3.91
C THR A 291 -5.81 10.09 3.92
N VAL A 292 -5.52 11.33 3.50
CA VAL A 292 -6.55 12.37 3.29
C VAL A 292 -7.61 11.89 2.29
N MET A 293 -7.20 11.35 1.15
CA MET A 293 -8.12 10.84 0.13
C MET A 293 -8.97 9.68 0.67
N MET A 294 -8.41 8.74 1.43
CA MET A 294 -9.18 7.66 2.03
C MET A 294 -10.26 8.18 3.00
N HIS A 295 -9.93 9.17 3.85
CA HIS A 295 -10.92 9.80 4.73
C HIS A 295 -12.03 10.51 3.96
N LEU A 296 -11.70 11.23 2.89
CA LEU A 296 -12.68 11.89 2.05
C LEU A 296 -13.57 10.90 1.31
N LEU A 297 -13.02 9.79 0.78
CA LEU A 297 -13.80 8.74 0.14
C LEU A 297 -14.74 8.01 1.11
N ALA A 298 -14.37 7.94 2.40
CA ALA A 298 -15.18 7.29 3.43
C ALA A 298 -16.28 8.19 4.00
N THR A 299 -16.12 9.51 3.95
CA THR A 299 -17.02 10.47 4.63
C THR A 299 -17.86 11.32 3.68
N ALA A 300 -17.38 11.56 2.46
CA ALA A 300 -18.10 12.34 1.47
C ALA A 300 -18.99 11.44 0.57
N PRO A 301 -20.14 11.96 0.07
CA PRO A 301 -20.95 11.22 -0.90
C PRO A 301 -20.15 10.84 -2.15
N LEU A 302 -20.11 9.54 -2.47
CA LEU A 302 -19.31 9.04 -3.60
C LEU A 302 -19.80 9.55 -4.97
N SER A 303 -21.07 9.96 -5.06
CA SER A 303 -21.64 10.60 -6.26
C SER A 303 -20.98 11.95 -6.59
N GLY A 304 -20.41 12.64 -5.60
CA GLY A 304 -19.76 13.95 -5.77
C GLY A 304 -18.36 13.90 -6.40
N TRP A 305 -17.84 12.71 -6.74
CA TRP A 305 -16.55 12.56 -7.42
C TRP A 305 -16.68 12.57 -8.94
N CYS A 306 -17.74 13.16 -9.48
CA CYS A 306 -17.95 13.20 -10.91
C CYS A 306 -16.87 14.05 -11.61
N ARG A 307 -16.69 13.86 -12.91
CA ARG A 307 -15.66 14.58 -13.67
C ARG A 307 -15.82 16.11 -13.66
N MET A 308 -17.05 16.62 -13.52
CA MET A 308 -17.32 18.06 -13.56
C MET A 308 -16.91 18.75 -12.26
N ASP A 309 -16.98 18.05 -11.13
CA ASP A 309 -16.67 18.57 -9.81
C ASP A 309 -15.17 18.56 -9.48
N PHE A 310 -14.30 18.35 -10.48
CA PHE A 310 -12.87 18.13 -10.26
C PHE A 310 -12.19 19.23 -9.44
N LEU A 311 -12.40 20.51 -9.77
CA LEU A 311 -11.77 21.60 -9.02
C LEU A 311 -12.33 21.67 -7.59
N SER A 312 -13.64 21.54 -7.40
CA SER A 312 -14.23 21.50 -6.06
C SER A 312 -13.73 20.31 -5.23
N ARG A 313 -13.52 19.14 -5.85
CA ARG A 313 -12.90 17.98 -5.18
C ARG A 313 -11.42 18.22 -4.85
N LEU A 314 -10.71 18.97 -5.68
CA LEU A 314 -9.32 19.36 -5.43
C LEU A 314 -9.24 20.33 -4.24
N GLU A 315 -10.10 21.34 -4.22
CA GLU A 315 -10.26 22.29 -3.11
C GLU A 315 -10.63 21.59 -1.81
N ASP A 316 -11.60 20.66 -1.85
CA ASP A 316 -11.98 19.86 -0.68
C ASP A 316 -10.80 19.02 -0.17
N THR A 317 -9.99 18.47 -1.08
CA THR A 317 -8.81 17.67 -0.71
C THR A 317 -7.75 18.52 -0.02
N LEU A 318 -7.43 19.68 -0.59
CA LEU A 318 -6.46 20.62 0.00
C LEU A 318 -6.99 21.25 1.30
N GLY A 319 -8.27 21.63 1.35
CA GLY A 319 -8.92 22.16 2.53
C GLY A 319 -8.99 21.16 3.68
N TYR A 320 -9.20 19.87 3.38
CA TYR A 320 -9.08 18.82 4.40
C TYR A 320 -7.66 18.72 4.95
N LEU A 321 -6.64 18.70 4.07
CA LEU A 321 -5.25 18.70 4.50
C LEU A 321 -4.92 19.94 5.35
N HIS A 322 -5.39 21.13 4.95
CA HIS A 322 -5.19 22.36 5.69
C HIS A 322 -5.72 22.26 7.12
N ARG A 323 -6.96 21.75 7.30
CA ARG A 323 -7.54 21.52 8.63
C ARG A 323 -6.70 20.54 9.45
N CYS A 324 -6.26 19.44 8.86
CA CYS A 324 -5.37 18.49 9.52
C CYS A 324 -4.05 19.13 9.96
N LEU A 325 -3.49 20.02 9.14
CA LEU A 325 -2.28 20.76 9.49
C LEU A 325 -2.53 21.76 10.62
N GLN A 326 -3.63 22.52 10.59
CA GLN A 326 -4.00 23.44 11.67
C GLN A 326 -4.14 22.71 13.02
N GLU A 327 -4.79 21.55 13.01
CA GLU A 327 -4.98 20.70 14.20
C GLU A 327 -3.72 19.90 14.58
N GLY A 328 -2.70 19.87 13.71
CA GLY A 328 -1.53 19.00 13.86
C GLY A 328 -1.91 17.51 13.89
N SER A 329 -3.02 17.13 13.25
CA SER A 329 -3.65 15.82 13.42
C SER A 329 -4.16 15.24 12.10
N LEU A 330 -3.61 14.09 11.72
CA LEU A 330 -4.15 13.23 10.67
C LEU A 330 -4.11 11.79 11.17
N ARG A 331 -5.27 11.26 11.55
CA ARG A 331 -5.39 9.90 12.08
C ARG A 331 -5.19 8.87 10.97
N HIS A 332 -4.43 7.81 11.26
CA HIS A 332 -4.30 6.67 10.37
C HIS A 332 -5.67 6.07 10.03
N PHE A 333 -5.94 5.79 8.77
CA PHE A 333 -7.27 5.42 8.29
C PHE A 333 -7.83 4.12 8.92
N CYS A 334 -7.00 3.09 9.07
CA CYS A 334 -7.42 1.75 9.51
C CYS A 334 -7.58 1.55 11.04
N PHE A 335 -7.33 2.56 11.88
CA PHE A 335 -7.39 2.40 13.34
C PHE A 335 -8.51 3.26 13.92
N GLY A 336 -9.35 2.70 14.79
CA GLY A 336 -10.39 3.44 15.53
C GLY A 336 -11.35 4.25 14.65
N ASN A 337 -11.49 3.88 13.39
CA ASN A 337 -12.27 4.64 12.40
C ASN A 337 -13.54 3.85 12.04
N GLU A 338 -14.69 4.38 12.45
CA GLU A 338 -16.00 3.78 12.21
C GLU A 338 -16.41 3.85 10.73
N ASN A 339 -15.75 4.70 9.92
CA ASN A 339 -16.05 4.87 8.50
C ASN A 339 -15.26 3.88 7.61
N VAL A 340 -14.56 2.89 8.18
CA VAL A 340 -13.93 1.84 7.36
C VAL A 340 -15.01 1.04 6.63
N PRO A 341 -14.94 0.91 5.29
CA PRO A 341 -15.94 0.16 4.52
C PRO A 341 -16.13 -1.29 4.97
N GLU A 342 -17.38 -1.78 4.96
CA GLU A 342 -17.77 -3.14 5.42
C GLU A 342 -17.03 -4.30 4.74
N GLY A 343 -16.42 -4.08 3.57
CA GLY A 343 -15.63 -5.09 2.84
C GLY A 343 -14.19 -5.28 3.35
N ILE A 344 -13.78 -4.52 4.37
CA ILE A 344 -12.44 -4.55 4.96
C ILE A 344 -12.52 -5.18 6.34
N ILE A 345 -11.76 -6.26 6.53
CA ILE A 345 -11.75 -7.03 7.77
C ILE A 345 -10.55 -6.58 8.59
N LEU A 346 -10.81 -5.93 9.73
CA LEU A 346 -9.78 -5.50 10.66
C LEU A 346 -9.82 -6.35 11.95
N PRO A 347 -8.67 -6.61 12.61
CA PRO A 347 -8.67 -7.20 13.95
C PRO A 347 -9.41 -6.33 14.96
N PRO A 348 -10.04 -6.89 16.01
CA PRO A 348 -10.71 -6.10 17.05
C PRO A 348 -9.80 -5.04 17.68
N ALA A 349 -8.53 -5.38 17.91
CA ALA A 349 -7.54 -4.45 18.41
C ALA A 349 -7.39 -3.19 17.53
N PHE A 350 -7.56 -3.28 16.21
CA PHE A 350 -7.50 -2.11 15.31
C PHE A 350 -8.75 -1.23 15.43
N GLN A 351 -9.91 -1.85 15.66
CA GLN A 351 -11.19 -1.15 15.81
C GLN A 351 -11.25 -0.39 17.15
N GLU A 352 -10.69 -0.96 18.21
CA GLU A 352 -10.68 -0.39 19.55
C GLU A 352 -9.49 0.55 19.83
N ALA A 353 -8.43 0.47 19.01
CA ALA A 353 -7.22 1.25 19.23
C ALA A 353 -7.39 2.74 18.95
N GLN A 354 -6.68 3.55 19.72
CA GLN A 354 -6.45 4.95 19.38
C GLN A 354 -5.66 5.03 18.06
N ALA A 355 -6.20 5.78 17.10
CA ALA A 355 -5.59 5.94 15.79
C ALA A 355 -4.24 6.69 15.88
N PRO A 356 -3.13 6.11 15.37
CA PRO A 356 -1.86 6.82 15.29
C PRO A 356 -2.00 8.12 14.50
N ASN A 357 -1.43 9.21 15.03
CA ASN A 357 -1.40 10.50 14.33
C ASN A 357 -0.19 10.55 13.39
N LEU A 358 -0.43 10.61 12.08
CA LEU A 358 0.62 10.72 11.06
C LEU A 358 1.36 12.08 11.12
N LEU A 359 0.74 13.09 11.73
CA LEU A 359 1.31 14.42 11.94
C LEU A 359 1.81 14.64 13.38
N GLN A 360 2.01 13.57 14.15
CA GLN A 360 2.43 13.65 15.56
C GLN A 360 3.70 14.50 15.76
N HIS A 361 4.64 14.46 14.81
CA HIS A 361 5.85 15.27 14.83
C HIS A 361 5.57 16.79 14.83
N LEU A 362 4.45 17.22 14.22
CA LEU A 362 4.04 18.64 14.22
C LEU A 362 3.47 19.08 15.57
N GLN A 363 2.87 18.16 16.34
CA GLN A 363 2.42 18.47 17.71
C GLN A 363 3.59 18.62 18.69
N GLN A 364 4.71 17.96 18.39
CA GLN A 364 5.90 17.96 19.25
C GLN A 364 6.85 19.12 18.93
N ASP A 365 6.81 19.65 17.70
CA ASP A 365 7.68 20.73 17.23
C ASP A 365 6.87 21.86 16.57
N ALA A 366 6.69 22.95 17.33
CA ALA A 366 6.00 24.15 16.87
C ALA A 366 6.70 24.83 15.67
N GLY A 367 8.02 24.71 15.56
CA GLY A 367 8.77 25.22 14.41
C GLY A 367 8.47 24.43 13.15
N ALA A 368 8.50 23.09 13.24
CA ALA A 368 8.09 22.20 12.15
C ALA A 368 6.63 22.45 11.73
N HIS A 369 5.74 22.69 12.69
CA HIS A 369 4.34 23.02 12.44
C HIS A 369 4.18 24.33 11.64
N LEU A 370 4.85 25.40 12.05
CA LEU A 370 4.84 26.67 11.32
C LEU A 370 5.45 26.57 9.92
N VAL A 371 6.49 25.74 9.75
CA VAL A 371 7.07 25.47 8.43
C VAL A 371 6.08 24.71 7.56
N ALA A 372 5.40 23.68 8.09
CA ALA A 372 4.41 22.92 7.35
C ALA A 372 3.23 23.78 6.90
N LEU A 373 2.73 24.69 7.76
CA LEU A 373 1.66 25.62 7.40
C LEU A 373 2.09 26.61 6.31
N ARG A 374 3.25 27.24 6.43
CA ARG A 374 3.77 28.16 5.40
C ARG A 374 3.96 27.47 4.05
N LYS A 375 4.54 26.27 4.05
CA LYS A 375 4.71 25.48 2.83
C LYS A 375 3.38 25.08 2.19
N PHE A 376 2.32 24.92 2.99
CA PHE A 376 0.99 24.67 2.47
C PHE A 376 0.38 25.92 1.83
N GLU A 377 0.60 27.12 2.39
CA GLU A 377 0.14 28.39 1.82
C GLU A 377 0.81 28.73 0.47
N GLU A 378 1.94 28.10 0.16
CA GLU A 378 2.65 28.21 -1.12
C GLU A 378 2.09 27.29 -2.22
N LEU A 379 1.15 26.38 -1.90
CA LEU A 379 0.48 25.47 -2.84
C LEU A 379 -0.71 26.12 -3.55
#